data_AF-A0A7C7EM57-F1
#
_entry.id   AF-A0A7C7EM57-F1
#
_cell.length_a   1.000
_cell.length_b   1.000
_cell.length_c   1.000
_cell.angle_alpha   90.00
_cell.angle_beta   90.00
_cell.angle_gamma   90.00
#
_symmetry.space_group_name_H-M   'P 1'
#
loop_
_entity.id
_entity.type
_entity.pdbx_description
1 polymer ?
#
loop_
_entity_poly.entity_id
_entity_poly.type
_entity_poly.pdbx_seq_one_letter_code
_entity_poly.pdbx_strand_id
1 'polypeptide(L)'
;MKNLTLNLSKGQLEALKTLYQENLIKVEQPYIFFAAVHNDVKITAFNTGKVVIQGQEINSEVIAIKAYLNIKNYAAIGSDEVGTGDVFGPVVVCSVYASESDVEYLESLNVRDSKNMSNQDIIKIAPVIAKKLIHSLVILPPEKYNEKIKEGLNLNKIKAFLHNYAIIKTSAKIDRQLPVIVDQFCLPSHYYNYLKDEKIVYRDIEFHTKAETVHISVAAASIIARYAFLVKMHELSKKFGIKLKLGAGKEVDEQILEIYQKHGEHGLNAIAKTNFKNVTKLGLII
;
A
#
# COMPACT_ATOMS: atom_id res chain seq x y z
N MET A 1 0.98 18.22 13.59
CA MET A 1 0.82 19.01 12.35
C MET A 1 0.29 18.08 11.27
N LYS A 2 -0.89 18.37 10.73
CA LYS A 2 -1.51 17.59 9.65
C LYS A 2 -0.85 17.95 8.32
N ASN A 3 -0.85 17.01 7.38
CA ASN A 3 -0.35 17.25 6.04
C ASN A 3 -1.16 16.50 4.98
N LEU A 4 -1.32 17.08 3.79
CA LEU A 4 -1.87 16.43 2.61
C LEU A 4 -0.96 16.73 1.42
N THR A 5 -0.75 15.72 0.56
CA THR A 5 -0.09 15.91 -0.72
C THR A 5 -1.07 15.75 -1.87
N LEU A 6 -1.05 16.68 -2.82
CA LEU A 6 -1.71 16.60 -4.12
C LEU A 6 -0.65 16.49 -5.22
N ASN A 7 -0.99 15.84 -6.34
CA ASN A 7 -0.23 15.91 -7.58
C ASN A 7 -1.07 16.68 -8.60
N LEU A 8 -0.56 17.80 -9.07
CA LEU A 8 -1.26 18.72 -9.95
C LEU A 8 -0.57 18.80 -11.31
N SER A 9 -1.37 18.97 -12.37
CA SER A 9 -0.84 19.32 -13.69
C SER A 9 -0.22 20.71 -13.68
N LYS A 10 0.60 21.03 -14.69
CA LYS A 10 1.19 22.37 -14.83
C LYS A 10 0.11 23.46 -14.85
N GLY A 11 -1.00 23.24 -15.55
CA GLY A 11 -2.13 24.19 -15.58
C GLY A 11 -2.78 24.38 -14.20
N GLN A 12 -2.95 23.30 -13.44
CA GLN A 12 -3.47 23.37 -12.07
C GLN A 12 -2.49 24.05 -11.11
N LEU A 13 -1.18 23.87 -11.27
CA LEU A 13 -0.17 24.57 -10.47
C LEU A 13 -0.22 26.09 -10.68
N GLU A 14 -0.30 26.54 -11.94
CA GLU A 14 -0.44 27.97 -12.26
C GLU A 14 -1.74 28.53 -11.68
N ALA A 15 -2.87 27.83 -11.87
CA ALA A 15 -4.15 28.23 -11.29
C ALA A 15 -4.09 28.32 -9.75
N LEU A 16 -3.44 27.35 -9.09
CA LEU A 16 -3.26 27.36 -7.65
C LEU A 16 -2.37 28.52 -7.18
N LYS A 17 -1.33 28.87 -7.94
CA LYS A 17 -0.50 30.03 -7.65
C LYS A 17 -1.31 31.33 -7.76
N THR A 18 -2.21 31.42 -8.75
CA THR A 18 -3.15 32.55 -8.88
C THR A 18 -4.08 32.65 -7.67
N LEU A 19 -4.62 31.52 -7.19
CA LEU A 19 -5.49 31.49 -6.00
C LEU A 19 -4.79 32.10 -4.77
N TYR A 20 -3.50 31.83 -4.57
CA TYR A 20 -2.72 32.31 -3.43
C TYR A 20 -1.79 33.49 -3.74
N GLN A 21 -2.06 34.27 -4.79
CA GLN A 21 -1.16 35.33 -5.24
C GLN A 21 -0.84 36.38 -4.14
N GLU A 22 -1.80 36.66 -3.26
CA GLU A 22 -1.65 37.62 -2.15
C GLU A 22 -0.99 36.99 -0.91
N ASN A 23 -0.86 35.66 -0.88
CA ASN A 23 -0.35 34.89 0.24
C ASN A 23 1.04 34.30 -0.02
N LEU A 24 1.68 34.66 -1.15
CA LEU A 24 2.97 34.12 -1.55
C LEU A 24 4.07 34.51 -0.57
N ILE A 25 4.96 33.55 -0.30
CA ILE A 25 6.18 33.78 0.47
C ILE A 25 7.40 33.63 -0.43
N LYS A 26 8.48 34.35 -0.12
CA LYS A 26 9.74 34.25 -0.87
C LYS A 26 10.33 32.85 -0.67
N VAL A 27 10.76 32.24 -1.77
CA VAL A 27 11.42 30.93 -1.79
C VAL A 27 12.70 31.02 -2.60
N GLU A 28 13.80 30.48 -2.06
CA GLU A 28 15.13 30.55 -2.67
C GLU A 28 15.53 29.22 -3.33
N GLN A 29 14.82 28.15 -3.00
CA GLN A 29 15.12 26.81 -3.47
C GLN A 29 14.61 26.62 -4.91
N PRO A 30 15.48 26.27 -5.88
CA PRO A 30 15.13 26.23 -7.31
C PRO A 30 14.14 25.13 -7.69
N TYR A 31 13.91 24.14 -6.83
CA TYR A 31 12.95 23.06 -7.05
C TYR A 31 11.53 23.39 -6.58
N ILE A 32 11.33 24.51 -5.87
CA ILE A 32 10.03 24.99 -5.42
C ILE A 32 9.45 25.91 -6.48
N PHE A 33 8.24 25.59 -6.93
CA PHE A 33 7.49 26.36 -7.93
C PHE A 33 6.87 27.62 -7.31
N PHE A 34 6.20 27.47 -6.17
CA PHE A 34 5.82 28.57 -5.27
C PHE A 34 5.58 28.04 -3.85
N ALA A 35 5.59 28.93 -2.88
CA ALA A 35 5.07 28.66 -1.55
C ALA A 35 4.16 29.80 -1.09
N ALA A 36 3.15 29.47 -0.30
CA ALA A 36 2.20 30.41 0.26
C ALA A 36 1.82 30.02 1.70
N VAL A 37 1.35 31.01 2.47
CA VAL A 37 0.77 30.77 3.81
C VAL A 37 -0.58 31.48 3.89
N HIS A 38 -1.64 30.71 4.14
CA HIS A 38 -3.01 31.21 4.28
C HIS A 38 -3.69 30.47 5.43
N ASN A 39 -4.35 31.20 6.34
CA ASN A 39 -5.02 30.64 7.53
C ASN A 39 -4.16 29.64 8.34
N ASP A 40 -2.89 29.98 8.62
CA ASP A 40 -1.92 29.09 9.29
C ASP A 40 -1.66 27.75 8.59
N VAL A 41 -2.05 27.64 7.31
CA VAL A 41 -1.74 26.52 6.42
C VAL A 41 -0.66 26.95 5.45
N LYS A 42 0.43 26.21 5.44
CA LYS A 42 1.53 26.34 4.48
C LYS A 42 1.24 25.48 3.25
N ILE A 43 1.24 26.10 2.08
CA ILE A 43 1.14 25.44 0.77
C ILE A 43 2.52 25.53 0.10
N THR A 44 3.12 24.39 -0.22
CA THR A 44 4.41 24.32 -0.93
C THR A 44 4.25 23.50 -2.20
N ALA A 45 4.35 24.16 -3.35
CA ALA A 45 4.26 23.52 -4.67
C ALA A 45 5.65 23.33 -5.25
N PHE A 46 5.94 22.13 -5.73
CA PHE A 46 7.21 21.75 -6.35
C PHE A 46 7.10 21.76 -7.87
N ASN A 47 8.23 21.99 -8.56
CA ASN A 47 8.28 21.94 -10.04
C ASN A 47 7.87 20.57 -10.61
N THR A 48 7.84 19.53 -9.79
CA THR A 48 7.43 18.17 -10.16
C THR A 48 5.91 17.98 -10.25
N GLY A 49 5.09 18.97 -9.88
CA GLY A 49 3.64 18.83 -9.75
C GLY A 49 3.17 18.48 -8.35
N LYS A 50 4.07 18.06 -7.46
CA LYS A 50 3.76 17.76 -6.06
C LYS A 50 3.40 19.05 -5.33
N VAL A 51 2.29 19.07 -4.60
CA VAL A 51 1.89 20.16 -3.70
C VAL A 51 1.70 19.60 -2.30
N VAL A 52 2.36 20.18 -1.32
CA VAL A 52 2.29 19.81 0.09
C VAL A 52 1.54 20.90 0.85
N ILE A 53 0.45 20.52 1.51
CA ILE A 53 -0.42 21.38 2.33
C ILE A 53 -0.21 20.97 3.79
N GLN A 54 0.22 21.88 4.65
CA GLN A 54 0.66 21.60 6.02
C GLN A 54 0.11 22.63 7.01
N GLY A 55 -0.46 22.18 8.12
CA GLY A 55 -1.03 23.07 9.15
C GLY A 55 -1.54 22.30 10.37
N GLN A 56 -2.13 22.98 11.35
CA GLN A 56 -2.84 22.30 12.43
C GLN A 56 -4.19 21.75 11.95
N GLU A 57 -4.95 22.56 11.22
CA GLU A 57 -6.18 22.19 10.52
C GLU A 57 -6.05 22.57 9.05
N ILE A 58 -6.22 21.59 8.15
CA ILE A 58 -6.00 21.78 6.70
C ILE A 58 -7.26 21.50 5.87
N ASN A 59 -8.33 20.98 6.46
CA ASN A 59 -9.47 20.44 5.73
C ASN A 59 -10.18 21.51 4.89
N SER A 60 -10.49 22.67 5.48
CA SER A 60 -11.13 23.78 4.77
C SER A 60 -10.29 24.26 3.58
N GLU A 61 -8.97 24.31 3.77
CA GLU A 61 -8.03 24.72 2.72
C GLU A 61 -7.98 23.70 1.58
N VAL A 62 -7.93 22.42 1.90
CA VAL A 62 -7.95 21.32 0.92
C VAL A 62 -9.26 21.35 0.11
N ILE A 63 -10.40 21.55 0.76
CA ILE A 63 -11.70 21.66 0.11
C ILE A 63 -11.72 22.85 -0.86
N ALA A 64 -11.27 24.03 -0.41
CA ALA A 64 -11.20 25.23 -1.24
C ALA A 64 -10.29 25.03 -2.46
N ILE A 65 -9.11 24.44 -2.26
CA ILE A 65 -8.16 24.12 -3.35
C ILE A 65 -8.80 23.16 -4.35
N LYS A 66 -9.38 22.05 -3.89
CA LYS A 66 -10.01 21.07 -4.78
C LYS A 66 -11.18 21.68 -5.56
N ALA A 67 -12.02 22.47 -4.91
CA ALA A 67 -13.13 23.16 -5.56
C ALA A 67 -12.64 24.14 -6.63
N TYR A 68 -11.65 24.98 -6.31
CA TYR A 68 -11.08 25.96 -7.24
C TYR A 68 -10.42 25.29 -8.45
N LEU A 69 -9.70 24.18 -8.22
CA LEU A 69 -9.03 23.42 -9.28
C LEU A 69 -9.95 22.41 -9.99
N ASN A 70 -11.24 22.37 -9.64
CA ASN A 70 -12.22 21.42 -10.14
C ASN A 70 -11.75 19.96 -10.02
N ILE A 71 -11.05 19.64 -8.94
CA ILE A 71 -10.60 18.28 -8.61
C ILE A 71 -11.77 17.54 -7.98
N LYS A 72 -12.38 16.63 -8.74
CA LYS A 72 -13.46 15.78 -8.25
C LYS A 72 -12.89 14.51 -7.62
N ASN A 73 -13.35 14.19 -6.42
CA ASN A 73 -13.20 12.85 -5.88
C ASN A 73 -14.01 11.89 -6.77
N TYR A 74 -13.55 10.66 -6.92
CA TYR A 74 -14.27 9.62 -7.63
C TYR A 74 -14.18 8.32 -6.84
N ALA A 75 -15.14 7.43 -7.05
CA ALA A 75 -15.14 6.12 -6.42
C ALA A 75 -14.19 5.18 -7.18
N ALA A 76 -13.37 4.41 -6.46
CA ALA A 76 -12.43 3.48 -7.09
C ALA A 76 -12.11 2.29 -6.18
N ILE A 77 -11.58 1.23 -6.80
CA ILE A 77 -10.98 0.10 -6.09
C ILE A 77 -9.46 0.26 -6.13
N GLY A 78 -8.82 0.13 -4.98
CA GLY A 78 -7.35 0.11 -4.87
C GLY A 78 -6.89 -1.26 -4.40
N SER A 79 -5.74 -1.73 -4.87
CA SER A 79 -5.12 -2.98 -4.39
C SER A 79 -3.64 -2.78 -4.07
N ASP A 80 -3.19 -3.33 -2.95
CA ASP A 80 -1.78 -3.29 -2.53
C ASP A 80 -1.40 -4.57 -1.77
N GLU A 81 -0.09 -4.82 -1.66
CA GLU A 81 0.46 -5.97 -0.97
C GLU A 81 1.53 -5.64 0.08
N VAL A 82 1.72 -6.57 1.02
CA VAL A 82 2.80 -6.55 2.01
C VAL A 82 3.34 -7.95 2.25
N GLY A 83 4.51 -8.04 2.89
CA GLY A 83 5.12 -9.32 3.28
C GLY A 83 5.95 -9.95 2.17
N THR A 84 6.09 -9.30 1.02
CA THR A 84 6.87 -9.82 -0.13
C THR A 84 8.37 -9.75 0.08
N GLY A 85 8.86 -8.85 0.93
CA GLY A 85 10.28 -8.70 1.30
C GLY A 85 10.64 -9.28 2.67
N ASP A 86 9.67 -9.80 3.41
CA ASP A 86 9.88 -10.40 4.73
C ASP A 86 10.17 -11.90 4.58
N VAL A 87 11.25 -12.38 5.20
CA VAL A 87 11.56 -13.81 5.22
C VAL A 87 10.46 -14.57 5.95
N PHE A 88 10.05 -14.07 7.11
CA PHE A 88 9.01 -14.67 7.92
C PHE A 88 7.62 -14.14 7.55
N GLY A 89 6.61 -14.99 7.77
CA GLY A 89 5.21 -14.62 7.62
C GLY A 89 4.66 -14.68 6.19
N PRO A 90 3.37 -14.38 6.04
CA PRO A 90 2.65 -14.53 4.77
C PRO A 90 3.00 -13.44 3.75
N VAL A 91 2.56 -13.64 2.51
CA VAL A 91 2.28 -12.52 1.58
C VAL A 91 0.80 -12.16 1.74
N VAL A 92 0.50 -10.88 1.91
CA VAL A 92 -0.87 -10.40 2.11
C VAL A 92 -1.21 -9.38 1.05
N VAL A 93 -2.34 -9.58 0.37
CA VAL A 93 -2.91 -8.63 -0.58
C VAL A 93 -4.26 -8.17 -0.05
N CYS A 94 -4.52 -6.87 -0.09
CA CYS A 94 -5.82 -6.30 0.18
C CYS A 94 -6.31 -5.53 -1.04
N SER A 95 -7.60 -5.68 -1.37
CA SER A 95 -8.29 -4.84 -2.33
C SER A 95 -9.43 -4.11 -1.62
N VAL A 96 -9.50 -2.80 -1.76
CA VAL A 96 -10.42 -1.90 -1.05
C VAL A 96 -11.23 -1.08 -2.04
N TYR A 97 -12.54 -1.02 -1.83
CA TYR A 97 -13.41 -0.04 -2.46
C TYR A 97 -13.54 1.20 -1.58
N ALA A 98 -13.36 2.37 -2.20
CA ALA A 98 -13.66 3.66 -1.60
C ALA A 98 -14.70 4.40 -2.46
N SER A 99 -15.82 4.80 -1.84
CA SER A 99 -16.76 5.74 -2.43
C SER A 99 -16.19 7.17 -2.43
N GLU A 100 -16.86 8.10 -3.13
CA GLU A 100 -16.48 9.52 -3.10
C GLU A 100 -16.44 10.09 -1.67
N SER A 101 -17.43 9.74 -0.83
CA SER A 101 -17.45 10.14 0.58
C SER A 101 -16.36 9.47 1.44
N ASP A 102 -15.94 8.26 1.06
CA ASP A 102 -14.84 7.58 1.76
C ASP A 102 -13.49 8.23 1.44
N VAL A 103 -13.32 8.82 0.26
CA VAL A 103 -12.09 9.56 -0.09
C VAL A 103 -11.84 10.70 0.89
N GLU A 104 -12.86 11.53 1.15
CA GLU A 104 -12.75 12.64 2.11
C GLU A 104 -12.47 12.15 3.53
N TYR A 105 -13.17 11.10 3.96
CA TYR A 105 -12.94 10.48 5.25
C TYR A 105 -11.50 9.97 5.40
N LEU A 106 -10.98 9.25 4.40
CA LEU A 106 -9.62 8.72 4.40
C LEU A 106 -8.57 9.85 4.37
N GLU A 107 -8.83 10.94 3.65
CA GLU A 107 -7.93 12.10 3.65
C GLU A 107 -7.86 12.76 5.03
N SER A 108 -8.99 12.85 5.74
CA SER A 108 -9.02 13.37 7.11
C SER A 108 -8.19 12.54 8.11
N LEU A 109 -7.99 11.26 7.78
CA LEU A 109 -7.18 10.31 8.54
C LEU A 109 -5.69 10.33 8.16
N ASN A 110 -5.27 11.16 7.20
CA ASN A 110 -3.91 11.26 6.68
C ASN A 110 -3.31 9.93 6.18
N VAL A 111 -4.14 9.04 5.61
CA VAL A 111 -3.70 7.69 5.20
C VAL A 111 -2.74 7.66 4.01
N ARG A 112 -2.62 8.75 3.25
CA ARG A 112 -1.74 8.81 2.05
C ARG A 112 -0.26 8.58 2.37
N ASP A 113 0.18 8.89 3.59
CA ASP A 113 1.55 8.64 4.05
C ASP A 113 1.70 7.25 4.70
N SER A 114 0.88 6.28 4.28
CA SER A 114 0.84 4.92 4.82
C SER A 114 2.20 4.24 4.89
N LYS A 115 3.15 4.56 3.99
CA LYS A 115 4.51 4.00 3.99
C LYS A 115 5.35 4.43 5.19
N ASN A 116 5.15 5.65 5.70
CA ASN A 116 5.88 6.18 6.86
C ASN A 116 5.14 5.96 8.20
N MET A 117 3.95 5.37 8.17
CA MET A 117 3.19 5.05 9.39
C MET A 117 3.90 4.00 10.24
N SER A 118 3.96 4.26 11.55
CA SER A 118 4.48 3.31 12.53
C SER A 118 3.55 2.11 12.66
N ASN A 119 4.08 0.96 13.11
CA ASN A 119 3.25 -0.21 13.37
C ASN A 119 2.16 0.06 14.42
N GLN A 120 2.42 0.95 15.39
CA GLN A 120 1.42 1.35 16.38
C GLN A 120 0.27 2.13 15.76
N ASP A 121 0.56 3.03 14.81
CA ASP A 121 -0.48 3.79 14.11
C ASP A 121 -1.31 2.89 13.19
N ILE A 122 -0.66 1.93 12.51
CA ILE A 122 -1.36 0.91 11.70
C ILE A 122 -2.34 0.10 12.56
N ILE A 123 -1.90 -0.38 13.73
CA ILE A 123 -2.76 -1.15 14.65
C ILE A 123 -3.98 -0.34 15.13
N LYS A 124 -3.82 0.97 15.30
CA LYS A 124 -4.92 1.86 15.71
C LYS A 124 -5.90 2.15 14.56
N ILE A 125 -5.39 2.49 13.39
CA ILE A 125 -6.20 3.06 12.30
C ILE A 125 -6.82 1.99 11.38
N ALA A 126 -6.09 0.90 11.13
CA ALA A 126 -6.51 -0.09 10.15
C ALA A 126 -7.83 -0.79 10.49
N PRO A 127 -8.11 -1.17 11.77
CA PRO A 127 -9.40 -1.75 12.12
C PRO A 127 -10.58 -0.81 11.88
N VAL A 128 -10.36 0.50 12.10
CA VAL A 128 -11.39 1.54 11.87
C VAL A 128 -11.71 1.63 10.38
N ILE A 129 -10.68 1.67 9.54
CA ILE A 129 -10.82 1.71 8.07
C ILE A 129 -11.47 0.42 7.56
N ALA A 130 -10.99 -0.75 8.01
CA ALA A 130 -11.50 -2.06 7.59
C ALA A 130 -12.98 -2.26 7.99
N LYS A 131 -13.42 -1.73 9.13
CA LYS A 131 -14.82 -1.80 9.56
C LYS A 131 -15.75 -0.94 8.70
N LYS A 132 -15.24 0.17 8.16
CA LYS A 132 -16.03 1.12 7.35
C LYS A 132 -16.07 0.74 5.87
N LEU A 133 -14.94 0.32 5.31
CA LEU A 133 -14.80 0.13 3.86
C LEU A 133 -15.07 -1.30 3.42
N ILE A 134 -15.69 -1.43 2.23
CA ILE A 134 -15.79 -2.71 1.55
C ILE A 134 -14.39 -3.11 1.09
N HIS A 135 -13.94 -4.28 1.50
CA HIS A 135 -12.62 -4.78 1.15
C HIS A 135 -12.59 -6.31 1.10
N SER A 136 -11.56 -6.85 0.46
CA SER A 136 -11.24 -8.27 0.43
C SER A 136 -9.77 -8.48 0.71
N LEU A 137 -9.48 -9.40 1.63
CA LEU A 137 -8.13 -9.73 2.06
C LEU A 137 -7.79 -11.14 1.58
N VAL A 138 -6.63 -11.29 0.97
CA VAL A 138 -6.07 -12.57 0.52
C VAL A 138 -4.73 -12.75 1.21
N ILE A 139 -4.63 -13.80 2.02
CA ILE A 139 -3.42 -14.13 2.78
C ILE A 139 -2.86 -15.44 2.22
N LEU A 140 -1.61 -15.41 1.78
CA LEU A 140 -0.85 -16.58 1.35
C LEU A 140 0.16 -16.96 2.47
N PRO A 141 -0.14 -17.99 3.28
CA PRO A 141 0.77 -18.44 4.34
C PRO A 141 2.11 -18.95 3.79
N PRO A 142 3.19 -18.96 4.62
CA PRO A 142 4.50 -19.45 4.21
C PRO A 142 4.49 -20.83 3.56
N GLU A 143 3.78 -21.81 4.14
CA GLU A 143 3.68 -23.17 3.61
C GLU A 143 3.17 -23.19 2.17
N LYS A 144 2.02 -22.56 1.93
CA LYS A 144 1.44 -22.45 0.58
C LYS A 144 2.29 -21.63 -0.37
N TYR A 145 2.96 -20.58 0.13
CA TYR A 145 3.91 -19.82 -0.67
C TYR A 145 5.06 -20.72 -1.13
N ASN A 146 5.63 -21.53 -0.24
CA ASN A 146 6.72 -22.44 -0.55
C ASN A 146 6.28 -23.54 -1.53
N GLU A 147 5.05 -24.06 -1.40
CA GLU A 147 4.43 -24.96 -2.39
C GLU A 147 4.39 -24.30 -3.78
N LYS A 148 3.95 -23.03 -3.87
CA LYS A 148 3.92 -22.30 -5.15
C LYS A 148 5.30 -22.07 -5.74
N ILE A 149 6.32 -21.81 -4.92
CA ILE A 149 7.69 -21.73 -5.41
C ILE A 149 8.17 -23.08 -5.94
N LYS A 150 7.85 -24.20 -5.26
CA LYS A 150 8.20 -25.56 -5.72
C LYS A 150 7.50 -25.93 -7.04
N GLU A 151 6.28 -25.42 -7.26
CA GLU A 151 5.57 -25.50 -8.54
C GLU A 151 6.20 -24.64 -9.66
N GLY A 152 7.30 -23.91 -9.38
CA GLY A 152 8.02 -23.09 -10.35
C GLY A 152 7.46 -21.68 -10.53
N LEU A 153 6.54 -21.23 -9.67
CA LEU A 153 6.04 -19.85 -9.72
C LEU A 153 7.09 -18.92 -9.11
N ASN A 154 7.26 -17.75 -9.73
CA ASN A 154 8.02 -16.66 -9.16
C ASN A 154 7.11 -15.70 -8.37
N LEU A 155 7.72 -14.83 -7.55
CA LEU A 155 6.99 -13.89 -6.71
C LEU A 155 6.05 -12.98 -7.50
N ASN A 156 6.43 -12.50 -8.68
CA ASN A 156 5.57 -11.63 -9.49
C ASN A 156 4.33 -12.37 -10.01
N LYS A 157 4.47 -13.63 -10.40
CA LYS A 157 3.35 -14.50 -10.78
C LYS A 157 2.42 -14.74 -9.58
N ILE A 158 2.97 -15.04 -8.40
CA ILE A 158 2.19 -15.16 -7.16
C ILE A 158 1.42 -13.86 -6.86
N LYS A 159 2.09 -12.71 -6.91
CA LYS A 159 1.45 -11.41 -6.70
C LYS A 159 0.31 -11.16 -7.68
N ALA A 160 0.52 -11.46 -8.97
CA ALA A 160 -0.53 -11.29 -9.98
C ALA A 160 -1.78 -12.10 -9.64
N PHE A 161 -1.63 -13.37 -9.23
CA PHE A 161 -2.75 -14.19 -8.79
C PHE A 161 -3.48 -13.62 -7.58
N LEU A 162 -2.73 -13.22 -6.54
CA LEU A 162 -3.31 -12.71 -5.30
C LEU A 162 -4.06 -11.40 -5.53
N HIS A 163 -3.49 -10.48 -6.33
CA HIS A 163 -4.15 -9.23 -6.73
C HIS A 163 -5.41 -9.48 -7.56
N ASN A 164 -5.32 -10.32 -8.60
CA ASN A 164 -6.48 -10.67 -9.43
C ASN A 164 -7.63 -11.22 -8.56
N TYR A 165 -7.31 -12.15 -7.66
CA TYR A 165 -8.30 -12.76 -6.78
C TYR A 165 -8.90 -11.78 -5.77
N ALA A 166 -8.09 -10.91 -5.18
CA ALA A 166 -8.55 -9.87 -4.26
C ALA A 166 -9.48 -8.87 -4.95
N ILE A 167 -9.10 -8.42 -6.15
CA ILE A 167 -9.87 -7.49 -6.97
C ILE A 167 -11.22 -8.11 -7.35
N ILE A 168 -11.23 -9.33 -7.90
CA ILE A 168 -12.49 -10.02 -8.25
C ILE A 168 -13.43 -10.11 -7.06
N LYS A 169 -12.92 -10.48 -5.88
CA LYS A 169 -13.74 -10.57 -4.65
C LYS A 169 -14.30 -9.23 -4.19
N THR A 170 -13.54 -8.14 -4.35
CA THR A 170 -14.00 -6.81 -3.97
C THR A 170 -14.99 -6.26 -5.00
N SER A 171 -14.69 -6.38 -6.29
CA SER A 171 -15.58 -5.97 -7.37
C SER A 171 -16.92 -6.72 -7.33
N ALA A 172 -16.93 -8.00 -6.97
CA ALA A 172 -18.16 -8.78 -6.83
C ALA A 172 -19.09 -8.33 -5.69
N LYS A 173 -18.64 -7.43 -4.81
CA LYS A 173 -19.44 -6.85 -3.72
C LYS A 173 -20.10 -5.53 -4.11
N ILE A 174 -19.96 -5.11 -5.37
CA ILE A 174 -20.33 -3.77 -5.86
C ILE A 174 -21.14 -3.93 -7.14
N ASP A 175 -22.29 -3.25 -7.22
CA ASP A 175 -23.24 -3.39 -8.33
C ASP A 175 -22.93 -2.50 -9.54
N ARG A 176 -21.69 -1.98 -9.65
CA ARG A 176 -21.25 -1.12 -10.76
C ARG A 176 -19.78 -1.30 -11.07
N GLN A 177 -19.42 -1.06 -12.33
CA GLN A 177 -18.03 -1.02 -12.77
C GLN A 177 -17.34 0.25 -12.29
N LEU A 178 -16.10 0.13 -11.80
CA LEU A 178 -15.31 1.21 -11.23
C LEU A 178 -13.86 1.09 -11.70
N PRO A 179 -13.10 2.21 -11.74
CA PRO A 179 -11.67 2.17 -11.92
C PRO A 179 -11.00 1.29 -10.86
N VAL A 180 -10.09 0.41 -11.30
CA VAL A 180 -9.27 -0.42 -10.42
C VAL A 180 -7.82 0.01 -10.55
N ILE A 181 -7.21 0.37 -9.43
CA ILE A 181 -5.89 1.01 -9.38
C ILE A 181 -4.95 0.11 -8.58
N VAL A 182 -3.80 -0.23 -9.18
CA VAL A 182 -2.81 -1.14 -8.58
C VAL A 182 -1.41 -0.55 -8.71
N ASP A 183 -0.59 -0.66 -7.66
CA ASP A 183 0.82 -0.27 -7.73
C ASP A 183 1.57 -1.21 -8.69
N GLN A 184 2.27 -0.62 -9.66
CA GLN A 184 2.87 -1.35 -10.75
C GLN A 184 4.12 -2.11 -10.28
N PHE A 185 3.95 -3.39 -9.96
CA PHE A 185 5.08 -4.28 -9.62
C PHE A 185 5.67 -5.06 -10.79
N CYS A 186 5.00 -5.06 -11.94
CA CYS A 186 5.49 -5.62 -13.20
C CYS A 186 4.82 -4.91 -14.39
N LEU A 187 5.32 -5.14 -15.60
CA LEU A 187 4.67 -4.62 -16.80
C LEU A 187 3.25 -5.21 -16.94
N PRO A 188 2.24 -4.45 -17.38
CA PRO A 188 0.87 -4.96 -17.52
C PRO A 188 0.78 -6.21 -18.41
N SER A 189 1.59 -6.26 -19.48
CA SER A 189 1.69 -7.45 -20.33
C SER A 189 2.15 -8.69 -19.56
N HIS A 190 3.12 -8.55 -18.65
CA HIS A 190 3.59 -9.64 -17.80
C HIS A 190 2.53 -10.04 -16.78
N TYR A 191 1.84 -9.07 -16.16
CA TYR A 191 0.73 -9.33 -15.25
C TYR A 191 -0.31 -10.25 -15.90
N TYR A 192 -0.80 -9.89 -17.09
CA TYR A 192 -1.80 -10.70 -17.79
C TYR A 192 -1.24 -12.03 -18.33
N ASN A 193 0.03 -12.08 -18.72
CA ASN A 193 0.68 -13.33 -19.11
C ASN A 193 0.81 -14.31 -17.92
N TYR A 194 1.05 -13.82 -16.70
CA TYR A 194 1.05 -14.66 -15.51
C TYR A 194 -0.31 -15.31 -15.23
N LEU A 195 -1.39 -14.65 -15.66
CA LEU A 195 -2.78 -15.06 -15.46
C LEU A 195 -3.39 -15.80 -16.66
N LYS A 196 -2.60 -16.14 -17.68
CA LYS A 196 -3.11 -16.72 -18.94
C LYS A 196 -3.89 -18.03 -18.76
N ASP A 197 -3.54 -18.81 -17.73
CA ASP A 197 -4.13 -20.12 -17.43
C ASP A 197 -5.29 -20.01 -16.40
N GLU A 198 -5.59 -18.79 -15.93
CA GLU A 198 -6.66 -18.56 -14.95
C GLU A 198 -8.04 -18.46 -15.62
N LYS A 199 -9.03 -19.07 -14.99
CA LYS A 199 -10.42 -19.07 -15.49
C LYS A 199 -11.07 -17.69 -15.44
N ILE A 200 -10.71 -16.90 -14.43
CA ILE A 200 -11.32 -15.58 -14.19
C ILE A 200 -10.19 -14.58 -14.02
N VAL A 201 -10.13 -13.60 -14.92
CA VAL A 201 -9.12 -12.54 -14.93
C VAL A 201 -9.83 -11.20 -15.03
N TYR A 202 -9.58 -10.30 -14.07
CA TYR A 202 -10.03 -8.92 -14.14
C TYR A 202 -9.13 -8.14 -15.11
N ARG A 203 -9.71 -7.44 -16.09
CA ARG A 203 -8.97 -6.83 -17.21
C ARG A 203 -8.88 -5.30 -17.15
N ASP A 204 -9.83 -4.63 -16.51
CA ASP A 204 -9.89 -3.17 -16.50
C ASP A 204 -9.09 -2.57 -15.33
N ILE A 205 -7.78 -2.85 -15.33
CA ILE A 205 -6.84 -2.41 -14.28
C ILE A 205 -5.96 -1.29 -14.81
N GLU A 206 -5.92 -0.20 -14.06
CA GLU A 206 -4.95 0.88 -14.21
C GLU A 206 -3.71 0.61 -13.35
N PHE A 207 -2.59 0.35 -14.01
CA PHE A 207 -1.30 0.16 -13.34
C PHE A 207 -0.55 1.49 -13.30
N HIS A 208 -0.21 1.93 -12.10
CA HIS A 208 0.53 3.18 -11.89
C HIS A 208 1.74 2.93 -10.98
N THR A 209 2.84 3.62 -11.22
CA THR A 209 3.93 3.65 -10.24
C THR A 209 3.54 4.59 -9.09
N LYS A 210 3.74 4.18 -7.84
CA LYS A 210 3.30 4.95 -6.65
C LYS A 210 1.79 5.19 -6.68
N ALA A 211 1.02 4.13 -6.95
CA ALA A 211 -0.42 4.19 -7.12
C ALA A 211 -1.18 4.77 -5.90
N GLU A 212 -0.60 4.71 -4.70
CA GLU A 212 -1.11 5.38 -3.50
C GLU A 212 -1.22 6.91 -3.64
N THR A 213 -0.45 7.49 -4.55
CA THR A 213 -0.52 8.93 -4.86
C THR A 213 -1.61 9.26 -5.88
N VAL A 214 -2.00 8.28 -6.69
CA VAL A 214 -3.06 8.38 -7.70
C VAL A 214 -4.42 8.35 -7.03
N HIS A 215 -4.66 7.35 -6.17
CA HIS A 215 -5.92 7.24 -5.45
C HIS A 215 -5.76 6.65 -4.05
N ILE A 216 -6.51 7.22 -3.11
CA ILE A 216 -6.38 6.92 -1.68
C ILE A 216 -6.86 5.51 -1.31
N SER A 217 -7.66 4.87 -2.17
CA SER A 217 -8.06 3.46 -1.99
C SER A 217 -6.86 2.52 -1.94
N VAL A 218 -5.79 2.80 -2.70
CA VAL A 218 -4.55 2.00 -2.67
C VAL A 218 -3.83 2.19 -1.34
N ALA A 219 -3.79 3.42 -0.81
CA ALA A 219 -3.24 3.67 0.53
C ALA A 219 -4.04 2.96 1.63
N ALA A 220 -5.37 2.96 1.54
CA ALA A 220 -6.25 2.22 2.45
C ALA A 220 -6.01 0.70 2.35
N ALA A 221 -5.87 0.16 1.14
CA ALA A 221 -5.51 -1.24 0.92
C ALA A 221 -4.16 -1.60 1.57
N SER A 222 -3.15 -0.76 1.41
CA SER A 222 -1.84 -0.90 2.04
C SER A 222 -1.94 -1.01 3.56
N ILE A 223 -2.70 -0.10 4.19
CA ILE A 223 -2.88 -0.06 5.65
C ILE A 223 -3.55 -1.33 6.16
N ILE A 224 -4.63 -1.78 5.51
CA ILE A 224 -5.34 -2.99 5.91
C ILE A 224 -4.45 -4.23 5.70
N ALA A 225 -3.73 -4.30 4.58
CA ALA A 225 -2.79 -5.40 4.30
C ALA A 225 -1.68 -5.45 5.36
N ARG A 226 -1.06 -4.31 5.68
CA ARG A 226 -0.05 -4.19 6.75
C ARG A 226 -0.57 -4.65 8.10
N TYR A 227 -1.78 -4.24 8.48
CA TYR A 227 -2.40 -4.66 9.73
C TYR A 227 -2.60 -6.19 9.78
N ALA A 228 -3.18 -6.76 8.72
CA ALA A 228 -3.36 -8.20 8.62
C ALA A 228 -2.03 -8.97 8.69
N PHE A 229 -0.99 -8.47 8.03
CA PHE A 229 0.35 -9.05 8.12
C PHE A 229 0.89 -9.03 9.55
N LEU A 230 0.79 -7.91 10.27
CA LEU A 230 1.21 -7.80 11.67
C LEU A 230 0.43 -8.76 12.58
N VAL A 231 -0.88 -8.90 12.37
CA VAL A 231 -1.70 -9.88 13.10
C VAL A 231 -1.21 -11.31 12.83
N LYS A 232 -0.95 -11.67 11.58
CA LYS A 232 -0.42 -13.00 11.23
C LYS A 232 0.98 -13.25 11.78
N MET A 233 1.85 -12.25 11.77
CA MET A 233 3.16 -12.34 12.41
C MET A 233 3.05 -12.58 13.92
N HIS A 234 2.12 -11.92 14.59
CA HIS A 234 1.85 -12.13 16.01
C HIS A 234 1.28 -13.53 16.29
N GLU A 235 0.33 -14.00 15.47
CA GLU A 235 -0.22 -15.36 15.57
C GLU A 235 0.88 -16.43 15.42
N LEU A 236 1.74 -16.29 14.40
CA LEU A 236 2.87 -17.20 14.19
C LEU A 236 3.87 -17.13 15.35
N SER A 237 4.18 -15.92 15.82
CA SER A 237 5.08 -15.74 16.96
C SER A 237 4.56 -16.43 18.23
N LYS A 238 3.26 -16.32 18.49
CA LYS A 238 2.61 -16.97 19.63
C LYS A 238 2.58 -18.50 19.46
N LYS A 239 2.27 -18.99 18.26
CA LYS A 239 2.21 -20.44 17.96
C LYS A 239 3.56 -21.13 18.18
N PHE A 240 4.66 -20.46 17.83
CA PHE A 240 6.01 -21.02 17.96
C PHE A 240 6.75 -20.58 19.24
N GLY A 241 6.16 -19.67 20.02
CA GLY A 241 6.78 -19.15 21.24
C GLY A 241 8.10 -18.42 20.97
N ILE A 242 8.19 -17.70 19.85
CA ILE A 242 9.35 -16.90 19.43
C ILE A 242 8.82 -15.62 18.78
N LYS A 243 9.34 -14.45 19.15
CA LYS A 243 8.97 -13.18 18.51
C LYS A 243 9.67 -13.06 17.14
N LEU A 244 8.93 -13.23 16.05
CA LEU A 244 9.49 -13.18 14.70
C LEU A 244 9.90 -11.76 14.31
N LYS A 245 11.11 -11.63 13.75
CA LYS A 245 11.64 -10.36 13.22
C LYS A 245 11.04 -10.07 11.84
N LEU A 246 11.00 -8.79 11.48
CA LEU A 246 10.55 -8.34 10.16
C LEU A 246 11.74 -8.21 9.21
N GLY A 247 11.47 -8.23 7.90
CA GLY A 247 12.45 -8.03 6.84
C GLY A 247 13.32 -9.25 6.54
N ALA A 248 14.52 -8.96 6.04
CA ALA A 248 15.48 -9.95 5.53
C ALA A 248 16.95 -9.58 5.88
N GLY A 249 17.16 -8.84 6.97
CA GLY A 249 18.48 -8.40 7.41
C GLY A 249 19.30 -9.48 8.13
N LYS A 250 20.53 -9.15 8.57
CA LYS A 250 21.43 -10.08 9.27
C LYS A 250 20.80 -10.71 10.51
N GLU A 251 20.05 -9.92 11.26
CA GLU A 251 19.31 -10.38 12.44
C GLU A 251 18.29 -11.49 12.15
N VAL A 252 17.78 -11.57 10.92
CA VAL A 252 16.86 -12.61 10.47
C VAL A 252 17.61 -13.91 10.19
N ASP A 253 18.85 -13.83 9.70
CA ASP A 253 19.72 -15.01 9.49
C ASP A 253 19.98 -15.74 10.81
N GLU A 254 20.29 -14.99 11.86
CA GLU A 254 20.51 -15.53 13.21
C GLU A 254 19.24 -16.20 13.75
N GLN A 255 18.07 -15.58 13.51
CA GLN A 255 16.80 -16.12 13.96
C GLN A 255 16.39 -17.39 13.20
N ILE A 256 16.73 -17.51 11.91
CA ILE A 256 16.48 -18.74 11.13
C ILE A 256 17.16 -19.95 11.80
N LEU A 257 18.42 -19.79 12.24
CA LEU A 257 19.15 -20.86 12.93
C LEU A 257 18.50 -21.23 14.26
N GLU A 258 18.09 -20.24 15.05
CA GLU A 258 17.37 -20.46 16.31
C GLU A 258 16.07 -21.25 16.09
N ILE A 259 15.26 -20.85 15.10
CA ILE A 259 14.02 -21.52 14.73
C ILE A 259 14.30 -22.96 14.31
N TYR A 260 15.31 -23.17 13.45
CA TYR A 260 15.64 -24.50 12.95
C TYR A 260 16.10 -25.43 14.08
N GLN A 261 16.93 -24.94 15.00
CA GLN A 261 17.37 -25.74 16.16
C GLN A 261 16.21 -26.12 17.08
N LYS A 262 15.22 -25.22 17.28
CA LYS A 262 14.12 -25.45 18.21
C LYS A 262 12.92 -26.19 17.60
N HIS A 263 12.67 -26.01 16.30
CA HIS A 263 11.45 -26.49 15.63
C HIS A 263 11.73 -27.32 14.36
N GLY A 264 13.00 -27.51 14.01
CA GLY A 264 13.42 -28.27 12.83
C GLY A 264 13.02 -27.63 11.51
N GLU A 265 13.24 -28.40 10.44
CA GLU A 265 12.91 -28.00 9.06
C GLU A 265 11.41 -27.72 8.89
N HIS A 266 10.54 -28.58 9.42
CA HIS A 266 9.09 -28.39 9.33
C HIS A 266 8.66 -27.08 9.99
N GLY A 267 9.22 -26.75 11.16
CA GLY A 267 8.92 -25.50 11.84
C GLY A 267 9.35 -24.28 11.03
N LEU A 268 10.53 -24.35 10.40
CA LEU A 268 11.03 -23.28 9.54
C LEU A 268 10.16 -23.11 8.28
N ASN A 269 9.79 -24.20 7.60
CA ASN A 269 8.90 -24.17 6.43
C ASN A 269 7.50 -23.60 6.76
N ALA A 270 7.02 -23.81 7.99
CA ALA A 270 5.73 -23.31 8.44
C ALA A 270 5.67 -21.78 8.62
N ILE A 271 6.83 -21.14 8.84
CA ILE A 271 6.88 -19.71 9.20
C ILE A 271 7.71 -18.84 8.25
N ALA A 272 8.59 -19.44 7.44
CA ALA A 272 9.51 -18.74 6.56
C ALA A 272 9.26 -19.04 5.08
N LYS A 273 9.55 -18.06 4.23
CA LYS A 273 9.65 -18.20 2.78
C LYS A 273 11.02 -18.80 2.44
N THR A 274 11.05 -20.08 2.11
CA THR A 274 12.29 -20.88 2.11
C THR A 274 13.20 -20.62 0.91
N ASN A 275 12.68 -19.98 -0.13
CA ASN A 275 13.46 -19.60 -1.32
C ASN A 275 14.31 -18.33 -1.13
N PHE A 276 14.20 -17.64 0.01
CA PHE A 276 15.00 -16.46 0.30
C PHE A 276 16.46 -16.83 0.48
N LYS A 277 17.37 -15.97 0.01
CA LYS A 277 18.82 -16.16 0.17
C LYS A 277 19.24 -16.34 1.63
N ASN A 278 18.51 -15.70 2.56
CA ASN A 278 18.70 -15.84 4.01
C ASN A 278 18.62 -17.32 4.46
N VAL A 279 17.70 -18.08 3.88
CA VAL A 279 17.47 -19.49 4.21
C VAL A 279 18.36 -20.40 3.37
N THR A 280 18.41 -20.21 2.05
CA THR A 280 19.10 -21.14 1.14
C THR A 280 20.61 -21.18 1.36
N LYS A 281 21.24 -20.05 1.73
CA LYS A 281 22.68 -20.00 2.02
C LYS A 281 23.10 -20.84 3.24
N LEU A 282 22.15 -21.17 4.11
CA LEU A 282 22.39 -21.94 5.33
C LEU A 282 22.28 -23.46 5.08
N GLY A 283 21.76 -23.89 3.92
CA GLY A 283 21.63 -25.31 3.58
C GLY A 283 20.73 -26.12 4.52
N LEU A 284 19.76 -25.46 5.18
CA LEU A 284 18.93 -26.06 6.23
C LEU A 284 17.70 -26.81 5.72
N ILE A 285 17.40 -26.70 4.43
CA ILE A 285 16.18 -27.24 3.82
C ILE A 285 16.61 -27.93 2.52
N ILE A 286 16.16 -29.18 2.35
CA ILE A 286 16.51 -30.05 1.21
C ILE A 286 15.45 -29.92 0.11
#